data_AF-B1V1N9-F1
#
_entry.id   AF-B1V1N9-F1
#
_cell.length_a   1.000
_cell.length_b   1.000
_cell.length_c   1.000
_cell.angle_alpha   90.00
_cell.angle_beta   90.00
_cell.angle_gamma   90.00
#
_symmetry.space_group_name_H-M   'P 1'
#
loop_
_entity.id
_entity.type
_entity.pdbx_description
1 polymer ?
#
loop_
_entity_poly.entity_id
_entity_poly.type
_entity_poly.pdbx_seq_one_letter_code
_entity_poly.pdbx_strand_id
1 'polypeptide(L)'
;MRKFGIKTKDNNDILIFHALPHVTTKFQWYIAENIDEEGHPIDKQIYESYTLSTEVIKRKKFVGKYLYCEYLIPELNKYQKTEYIKLGLSVESMINAGIVFDDIFKFNEQGNLVKI
;
A
#
# COMPACT_ATOMS: atom_id res chain seq x y z
N MET A 1 2.43 6.33 7.33
CA MET A 1 2.54 4.91 6.90
C MET A 1 3.82 4.74 6.11
N ARG A 2 4.52 3.60 6.23
CA ARG A 2 5.67 3.28 5.39
C ARG A 2 5.26 2.62 4.07
N LYS A 3 5.98 2.94 3.00
CA LYS A 3 5.72 2.57 1.61
C LYS A 3 6.99 2.07 0.97
N PHE A 4 6.98 0.84 0.51
CA PHE A 4 8.10 0.23 -0.21
C PHE A 4 7.67 -0.19 -1.60
N GLY A 5 8.49 0.14 -2.59
CA GLY A 5 8.32 -0.32 -3.97
C GLY A 5 9.44 -1.28 -4.34
N ILE A 6 9.14 -2.35 -5.05
CA ILE A 6 10.12 -3.28 -5.61
C ILE A 6 9.85 -3.38 -7.11
N LYS A 7 10.73 -2.77 -7.92
CA LYS A 7 10.65 -2.86 -9.37
C LYS A 7 11.03 -4.26 -9.83
N THR A 8 10.21 -4.87 -10.68
CA THR A 8 10.49 -6.19 -11.25
C THR A 8 10.74 -6.11 -12.75
N LYS A 9 11.44 -7.09 -13.33
CA LYS A 9 11.77 -7.10 -14.77
C LYS A 9 10.53 -7.27 -15.65
N ASP A 10 9.48 -7.89 -15.13
CA ASP A 10 8.26 -8.22 -15.87
C ASP A 10 7.18 -7.13 -15.76
N ASN A 11 7.55 -5.92 -15.28
CA ASN A 11 6.63 -4.81 -15.01
C ASN A 11 5.48 -5.16 -14.04
N ASN A 12 5.69 -6.17 -13.19
CA ASN A 12 4.80 -6.56 -12.09
C ASN A 12 5.42 -6.08 -10.78
N ASP A 13 5.47 -4.78 -10.58
CA ASP A 13 6.10 -4.22 -9.39
C ASP A 13 5.38 -4.70 -8.13
N ILE A 14 6.15 -4.93 -7.06
CA ILE A 14 5.61 -5.33 -5.75
C ILE A 14 5.61 -4.09 -4.86
N LEU A 15 4.49 -3.86 -4.19
CA LEU A 15 4.24 -2.74 -3.30
C LEU A 15 3.98 -3.29 -1.90
N ILE A 16 4.62 -2.70 -0.90
CA ILE A 16 4.40 -3.05 0.50
C ILE A 16 4.01 -1.78 1.25
N PHE A 17 2.85 -1.81 1.87
CA PHE A 17 2.30 -0.72 2.67
C PHE A 17 2.24 -1.16 4.13
N HIS A 18 2.74 -0.33 5.04
CA HIS A 18 2.87 -0.68 6.45
C HIS A 18 2.31 0.43 7.34
N ALA A 19 1.22 0.13 8.06
CA ALA A 19 0.42 1.12 8.77
C ALA A 19 1.19 1.84 9.89
N LEU A 20 2.11 1.15 10.58
CA LEU A 20 2.96 1.65 11.67
C LEU A 20 2.17 2.24 12.87
N PRO A 21 1.30 1.49 13.55
CA PRO A 21 0.80 1.95 14.84
C PRO A 21 1.92 1.89 15.88
N HIS A 22 1.78 2.70 16.94
CA HIS A 22 2.72 2.69 18.07
C HIS A 22 2.49 1.52 19.05
N VAL A 23 1.43 0.75 18.85
CA VAL A 23 0.99 -0.35 19.72
C VAL A 23 0.33 -1.47 18.92
N THR A 24 0.35 -2.69 19.45
CA THR A 24 -0.37 -3.83 18.87
C THR A 24 -1.87 -3.55 18.82
N THR A 25 -2.47 -3.66 17.63
CA THR A 25 -3.87 -3.29 17.43
C THR A 25 -4.55 -4.08 16.30
N LYS A 26 -5.82 -3.80 16.07
CA LYS A 26 -6.62 -4.34 14.95
C LYS A 26 -6.43 -3.45 13.72
N PHE A 27 -6.36 -4.08 12.55
CA PHE A 27 -6.22 -3.40 11.27
C PHE A 27 -7.33 -3.85 10.32
N GLN A 28 -7.67 -2.97 9.39
CA GLN A 28 -8.44 -3.32 8.19
C GLN A 28 -7.97 -2.41 7.05
N TRP A 29 -7.62 -3.02 5.92
CA TRP A 29 -7.28 -2.27 4.70
C TRP A 29 -8.53 -2.03 3.85
N TYR A 30 -8.57 -0.88 3.18
CA TYR A 30 -9.71 -0.42 2.40
C TYR A 30 -9.28 0.10 1.02
N ILE A 31 -10.18 -0.02 0.05
CA ILE A 31 -10.09 0.65 -1.25
C ILE A 31 -11.23 1.65 -1.37
N ALA A 32 -10.92 2.92 -1.57
CA ALA A 32 -11.89 3.98 -1.84
C ALA A 32 -11.79 4.47 -3.29
N GLU A 33 -12.91 4.91 -3.85
CA GLU A 33 -12.94 5.53 -5.18
C GLU A 33 -12.31 6.94 -5.14
N ASN A 34 -12.54 7.69 -4.04
CA ASN A 34 -12.03 9.04 -3.81
C ASN A 34 -11.41 9.19 -2.41
N ILE A 35 -10.64 10.26 -2.19
CA ILE A 35 -9.97 10.53 -0.90
C ILE A 35 -10.94 10.92 0.23
N ASP A 36 -12.08 11.52 -0.13
CA ASP A 36 -13.09 12.02 0.83
C ASP A 36 -14.21 11.00 1.11
N GLU A 37 -14.07 9.79 0.59
CA GLU A 37 -15.07 8.72 0.72
C GLU A 37 -14.60 7.60 1.65
N GLU A 38 -15.58 6.91 2.26
CA GLU A 38 -15.31 5.67 2.96
C GLU A 38 -15.03 4.56 1.94
N GLY A 39 -13.94 3.83 2.15
CA GLY A 39 -13.57 2.74 1.27
C GLY A 39 -14.36 1.47 1.55
N HIS A 40 -14.30 0.54 0.61
CA HIS A 40 -14.74 -0.83 0.82
C HIS A 40 -13.62 -1.65 1.47
N PRO A 41 -13.91 -2.43 2.53
CA PRO A 41 -12.90 -3.26 3.17
C PRO A 41 -12.39 -4.33 2.20
N ILE A 42 -11.08 -4.56 2.20
CA ILE A 42 -10.46 -5.64 1.44
C ILE A 42 -10.50 -6.90 2.30
N ASP A 43 -11.20 -7.93 1.81
CA ASP A 43 -11.35 -9.20 2.51
C ASP A 43 -10.02 -9.78 3.01
N LYS A 44 -10.03 -10.15 4.31
CA LYS A 44 -8.92 -10.79 5.03
C LYS A 44 -7.63 -9.97 5.10
N GLN A 45 -7.64 -8.70 4.70
CA GLN A 45 -6.49 -7.81 4.87
C GLN A 45 -6.60 -7.08 6.21
N ILE A 46 -6.34 -7.83 7.28
CA ILE A 46 -6.47 -7.39 8.69
C ILE A 46 -5.11 -7.33 9.41
N TYR A 47 -4.03 -7.26 8.64
CA TYR A 47 -2.66 -7.24 9.15
C TYR A 47 -2.08 -5.83 9.04
N GLU A 48 -1.04 -5.56 9.83
CA GLU A 48 -0.35 -4.27 9.86
C GLU A 48 0.28 -3.88 8.51
N SER A 49 0.69 -4.89 7.73
CA SER A 49 1.23 -4.72 6.39
C SER A 49 0.29 -5.30 5.36
N TYR A 50 0.21 -4.63 4.20
CA TYR A 50 -0.44 -5.15 3.01
C TYR A 50 0.52 -5.13 1.83
N THR A 51 0.71 -6.31 1.22
CA THR A 51 1.53 -6.49 0.02
C THR A 51 0.63 -6.64 -1.19
N LEU A 52 0.94 -5.91 -2.25
CA LEU A 52 0.16 -5.85 -3.47
C LEU A 52 1.09 -5.83 -4.68
N SER A 53 0.76 -6.56 -5.74
CA SER A 53 1.47 -6.43 -7.01
C SER A 53 0.68 -5.59 -8.00
N THR A 54 1.34 -4.94 -8.95
CA THR A 54 0.66 -4.12 -9.97
C THR A 54 -0.24 -4.96 -10.89
N GLU A 55 0.07 -6.24 -11.09
CA GLU A 55 -0.83 -7.18 -11.74
C GLU A 55 -2.13 -7.38 -10.95
N VAL A 56 -2.06 -7.51 -9.61
CA VAL A 56 -3.26 -7.62 -8.76
C VAL A 56 -4.06 -6.33 -8.80
N ILE A 57 -3.41 -5.16 -8.80
CA ILE A 57 -4.09 -3.85 -8.97
C ILE A 57 -4.89 -3.85 -10.28
N LYS A 58 -4.27 -4.27 -11.39
CA LYS A 58 -4.92 -4.36 -12.69
C LYS A 58 -6.11 -5.32 -12.65
N ARG A 59 -5.90 -6.55 -12.15
CA ARG A 59 -6.92 -7.62 -12.11
C ARG A 59 -8.13 -7.23 -11.26
N LYS A 60 -7.90 -6.60 -10.10
CA LYS A 60 -8.96 -6.14 -9.20
C LYS A 60 -9.55 -4.78 -9.58
N LYS A 61 -9.10 -4.17 -10.69
CA LYS A 61 -9.51 -2.83 -11.15
C LYS A 61 -9.31 -1.75 -10.07
N PHE A 62 -8.18 -1.78 -9.39
CA PHE A 62 -7.81 -0.79 -8.36
C PHE A 62 -7.03 0.40 -8.91
N VAL A 63 -6.69 0.40 -10.20
CA VAL A 63 -5.97 1.52 -10.84
C VAL A 63 -6.73 2.82 -10.64
N GLY A 64 -6.05 3.85 -10.15
CA GLY A 64 -6.62 5.17 -9.89
C GLY A 64 -7.40 5.30 -8.59
N LYS A 65 -7.70 4.18 -7.91
CA LYS A 65 -8.36 4.15 -6.59
C LYS A 65 -7.36 4.39 -5.47
N TYR A 66 -7.88 4.62 -4.26
CA TYR A 66 -7.07 4.96 -3.10
C TYR A 66 -7.05 3.83 -2.08
N LEU A 67 -5.86 3.43 -1.66
CA LEU A 67 -5.62 2.47 -0.58
C LEU A 67 -5.37 3.23 0.74
N TYR A 68 -6.01 2.79 1.82
CA TYR A 68 -5.66 3.20 3.18
C TYR A 68 -5.87 2.05 4.16
N CYS A 69 -5.30 2.17 5.36
CA CYS A 69 -5.55 1.28 6.47
C CYS A 69 -6.27 2.04 7.59
N GLU A 70 -7.23 1.39 8.23
CA GLU A 70 -7.81 1.84 9.49
C GLU A 70 -7.33 0.93 10.61
N TYR A 71 -6.94 1.53 11.74
CA TYR A 71 -6.50 0.80 12.92
C TYR A 71 -7.02 1.41 14.21
N LEU A 72 -7.24 0.58 15.22
CA LEU A 72 -7.73 1.02 16.53
C LEU A 72 -6.58 1.65 17.33
N ILE A 73 -6.83 2.75 18.02
CA ILE A 73 -5.96 3.29 19.07
C ILE A 73 -6.55 2.82 20.41
N PRO A 74 -5.99 1.79 21.06
CA PRO A 74 -6.58 1.19 22.24
C PRO A 74 -6.81 2.18 23.39
N GLU A 75 -5.86 3.10 23.61
CA GLU A 75 -5.88 4.06 24.71
C GLU A 75 -7.03 5.06 24.58
N LEU A 76 -7.43 5.38 23.34
CA LEU A 76 -8.49 6.34 23.04
C LEU A 76 -9.81 5.66 22.68
N ASN A 77 -9.80 4.33 22.51
CA ASN A 77 -10.90 3.55 21.95
C ASN A 77 -11.49 4.19 20.67
N LYS A 78 -10.61 4.66 19.78
CA LYS A 78 -10.96 5.34 18.52
C LYS A 78 -10.18 4.74 17.37
N TYR A 79 -10.81 4.67 16.21
CA TYR A 79 -10.11 4.29 14.98
C TYR A 79 -9.42 5.49 14.35
N GLN A 80 -8.25 5.25 13.76
CA GLN A 80 -7.50 6.21 12.97
C GLN A 80 -7.21 5.62 11.60
N LYS A 81 -7.22 6.48 10.58
CA LYS A 81 -6.85 6.13 9.21
C LYS A 81 -5.42 6.56 8.92
N THR A 82 -4.71 5.76 8.14
CA THR A 82 -3.48 6.21 7.48
C THR A 82 -3.82 7.23 6.40
N GLU A 83 -2.78 7.87 5.85
CA GLU A 83 -2.89 8.57 4.56
C GLU A 83 -3.44 7.66 3.44
N TYR A 84 -4.07 8.28 2.44
CA TYR A 84 -4.61 7.62 1.25
C TYR A 84 -3.54 7.57 0.14
N ILE A 85 -3.36 6.40 -0.47
CA ILE A 85 -2.39 6.18 -1.54
C ILE A 85 -3.09 5.85 -2.84
N LYS A 86 -2.93 6.71 -3.84
CA LYS A 86 -3.44 6.47 -5.19
C LYS A 86 -2.66 5.33 -5.85
N LEU A 87 -3.36 4.26 -6.22
CA LEU A 87 -2.76 3.07 -6.81
C LEU A 87 -2.53 3.23 -8.32
N GLY A 88 -1.34 2.84 -8.77
CA GLY A 88 -0.91 2.86 -10.17
C GLY A 88 -0.53 1.49 -10.70
N LEU A 89 -0.09 1.43 -11.96
CA LEU A 89 0.35 0.19 -12.62
C LEU A 89 1.86 -0.03 -12.59
N SER A 90 2.60 0.88 -11.97
CA SER A 90 4.03 0.79 -11.68
C SER A 90 4.40 1.73 -10.54
N VAL A 91 5.52 1.48 -9.87
CA VAL A 91 6.10 2.40 -8.88
C VAL A 91 6.27 3.79 -9.49
N GLU A 92 6.73 3.86 -10.74
CA GLU A 92 6.97 5.11 -11.45
C GLU A 92 5.68 5.90 -11.73
N SER A 93 4.60 5.21 -12.11
CA SER A 93 3.29 5.85 -12.29
C SER A 93 2.76 6.45 -10.99
N MET A 94 3.04 5.81 -9.85
CA MET A 94 2.63 6.29 -8.53
C MET A 94 3.46 7.49 -8.09
N ILE A 95 4.77 7.48 -8.36
CA ILE A 95 5.66 8.63 -8.12
C ILE A 95 5.20 9.84 -8.93
N ASN A 96 4.91 9.64 -10.23
CA ASN A 96 4.41 10.70 -11.10
C ASN A 96 3.04 11.25 -10.64
N ALA A 97 2.27 10.45 -9.90
CA ALA A 97 1.03 10.87 -9.25
C ALA A 97 1.24 11.52 -7.87
N GLY A 98 2.48 11.76 -7.46
CA GLY A 98 2.85 12.44 -6.21
C GLY A 98 3.04 11.52 -5.00
N ILE A 99 3.06 10.19 -5.17
CA ILE A 99 3.28 9.26 -4.05
C ILE A 99 4.76 9.18 -3.71
N VAL A 100 5.08 9.45 -2.44
CA VAL A 100 6.43 9.33 -1.89
C VAL A 100 6.62 7.94 -1.27
N PHE A 101 7.60 7.19 -1.76
CA PHE A 101 8.04 5.91 -1.18
C PHE A 101 9.20 6.14 -0.21
N ASP A 102 9.22 5.38 0.89
CA ASP A 102 10.33 5.42 1.86
C ASP A 102 11.58 4.77 1.28
N ASP A 103 11.43 3.62 0.63
CA ASP A 103 12.49 2.97 -0.12
C ASP A 103 11.95 2.33 -1.40
N ILE A 104 12.79 2.29 -2.42
CA ILE A 104 12.53 1.57 -3.66
C ILE A 104 13.69 0.59 -3.91
N PHE A 105 13.35 -0.63 -4.28
CA PHE A 105 14.29 -1.71 -4.54
C PHE A 105 14.11 -2.26 -5.96
N LYS A 106 15.08 -3.05 -6.39
CA LYS A 106 14.97 -3.97 -7.53
C LYS A 106 15.67 -5.28 -7.21
N PHE A 107 15.36 -6.32 -7.97
CA PHE A 107 16.14 -7.55 -7.96
C PHE A 107 17.40 -7.39 -8.84
N ASN A 108 18.57 -7.72 -8.30
CA ASN A 108 19.79 -7.85 -9.08
C ASN A 108 19.80 -9.18 -9.87
N GLU A 109 20.87 -9.45 -10.63
CA GLU A 109 20.98 -10.67 -11.44
C GLU A 109 20.97 -11.96 -10.63
N GLN A 110 21.40 -11.90 -9.36
CA GLN A 110 21.39 -13.03 -8.43
C GLN A 110 20.06 -13.16 -7.66
N GLY A 111 19.08 -12.30 -7.93
CA GLY A 111 17.79 -12.30 -7.23
C GLY A 111 17.81 -11.62 -5.86
N ASN A 112 18.87 -10.90 -5.50
CA ASN A 112 18.93 -10.13 -4.25
C ASN A 112 18.22 -8.78 -4.40
N LEU A 113 17.58 -8.32 -3.33
CA LEU A 113 17.02 -6.97 -3.27
C LEU A 113 18.14 -5.94 -3.08
N VAL A 114 18.21 -4.97 -3.99
CA VAL A 114 19.12 -3.83 -3.92
C VAL A 114 18.32 -2.52 -4.00
N LYS A 115 18.65 -1.56 -3.13
CA LYS A 115 18.00 -0.24 -3.12
C LYS A 115 18.43 0.55 -4.37
N ILE A 116 17.53 1.38 -4.90
CA ILE A 116 17.77 2.28 -6.04
C ILE A 116 17.57 3.75 -5.68
#